data_AF-A0A543PIB7-F1
#
_entry.id   AF-A0A543PIB7-F1
#
_cell.length_a   1.000
_cell.length_b   1.000
_cell.length_c   1.000
_cell.angle_alpha   90.00
_cell.angle_beta   90.00
_cell.angle_gamma   90.00
#
_symmetry.space_group_name_H-M   'P 1'
#
loop_
_entity.id
_entity.type
_entity.pdbx_description
1 polymer ?
#
loop_
_entity_poly.entity_id
_entity_poly.type
_entity_poly.pdbx_seq_one_letter_code
_entity_poly.pdbx_strand_id
1 'polypeptide(L)' 'MPVVETLSVEEARRRRDEVLGSVGGDECDLRERAARYMLNAEELAALTELDELDFLLSE' A
#
# COMPACT_ATOMS: atom_id res chain seq x y z
N MET A 1 24.55 -14.14 -3.30
CA MET A 1 24.20 -12.71 -3.22
C MET A 1 22.69 -12.61 -3.32
N PRO A 2 21.99 -11.90 -2.42
CA PRO A 2 20.56 -11.69 -2.60
C PRO A 2 20.36 -10.87 -3.89
N VAL A 3 19.49 -11.37 -4.77
CA VAL A 3 19.07 -10.62 -5.95
C VAL A 3 18.11 -9.56 -5.43
N VAL A 4 18.56 -8.31 -5.42
CA VAL A 4 17.67 -7.18 -5.14
C VAL A 4 16.95 -6.91 -6.44
N GLU A 5 15.73 -7.42 -6.57
CA GLU A 5 14.85 -7.07 -7.68
C GLU A 5 14.44 -5.61 -7.47
N THR A 6 14.94 -4.73 -8.34
CA THR A 6 14.53 -3.33 -8.36
C THR A 6 13.13 -3.26 -8.96
N LEU A 7 12.13 -2.98 -8.12
CA LEU A 7 10.77 -2.73 -8.57
C LEU A 7 10.78 -1.48 -9.46
N SER A 8 10.29 -1.60 -10.69
CA SER A 8 10.12 -0.43 -11.55
C SER A 8 8.97 0.46 -11.02
N VAL A 9 8.98 1.74 -11.40
CA VAL A 9 7.89 2.68 -11.04
C VAL A 9 6.53 2.19 -11.53
N GLU A 10 6.49 1.56 -12.70
CA GLU A 10 5.26 0.99 -13.27
C GLU A 10 4.76 -0.20 -12.45
N GLU A 11 5.66 -1.08 -12.00
CA GLU A 11 5.32 -2.21 -11.12
C GLU A 11 4.88 -1.75 -9.74
N ALA A 12 5.52 -0.72 -9.18
CA ALA A 12 5.12 -0.11 -7.92
C ALA A 12 3.69 0.44 -7.98
N ARG A 13 3.35 1.15 -9.05
CA ARG A 13 2.00 1.66 -9.28
C ARG A 13 0.99 0.54 -9.46
N ARG A 14 1.32 -0.49 -10.26
CA ARG A 14 0.45 -1.66 -10.42
C ARG A 14 0.20 -2.35 -9.08
N ARG A 15 1.24 -2.50 -8.25
CA ARG A 15 1.13 -3.10 -6.93
C ARG A 15 0.25 -2.28 -6.00
N ARG A 16 0.36 -0.96 -6.04
CA ARG A 16 -0.51 -0.03 -5.28
C ARG A 16 -1.99 -0.24 -5.64
N ASP A 17 -2.30 -0.30 -6.94
CA ASP A 17 -3.67 -0.56 -7.42
C ASP A 17 -4.19 -1.95 -6.99
N GLU A 18 -3.34 -2.98 -7.04
CA GLU A 18 -3.68 -4.33 -6.56
C GLU A 18 -3.99 -4.35 -5.05
N VAL A 19 -3.18 -3.67 -4.24
CA VAL A 19 -3.37 -3.58 -2.79
C VAL A 19 -4.68 -2.86 -2.49
N LEU A 20 -4.95 -1.71 -3.12
CA LEU A 20 -6.23 -0.99 -2.97
C LEU A 20 -7.43 -1.83 -3.41
N GLY A 21 -7.31 -2.59 -4.49
CA GLY A 21 -8.34 -3.52 -4.95
C GLY A 21 -8.64 -4.63 -3.93
N SER A 22 -7.65 -5.06 -3.15
CA SER A 22 -7.80 -6.15 -2.17
C SER A 22 -8.55 -5.75 -0.90
N VAL A 23 -8.39 -4.50 -0.43
CA VAL A 23 -9.11 -3.96 0.73
C VAL A 23 -10.50 -3.41 0.38
N GLY A 24 -10.83 -3.34 -0.92
CA GLY A 24 -12.19 -3.07 -1.39
C GLY A 24 -12.71 -1.65 -1.11
N GLY A 25 -11.81 -0.69 -0.83
CA GLY A 25 -12.15 0.69 -0.50
C GLY A 25 -11.21 1.71 -1.15
N ASP A 26 -11.56 2.98 -1.02
CA ASP A 26 -10.69 4.09 -1.40
C ASP A 26 -9.55 4.23 -0.37
N GLU A 27 -8.37 4.66 -0.84
CA GLU A 27 -7.23 4.94 0.02
C GLU A 27 -7.54 6.02 1.05
N CYS A 28 -8.32 7.04 0.66
CA CYS A 28 -8.74 8.09 1.58
C CYS A 28 -9.53 7.53 2.75
N ASP A 29 -10.48 6.63 2.47
CA ASP A 29 -11.29 5.96 3.49
C ASP A 29 -10.43 5.05 4.37
N LEU A 30 -9.48 4.32 3.78
CA LEU A 30 -8.54 3.48 4.51
C LEU A 30 -7.69 4.30 5.49
N ARG A 31 -7.14 5.44 5.04
CA ARG A 31 -6.34 6.37 5.84
C ARG A 31 -7.17 7.05 6.93
N GLU A 32 -8.42 7.42 6.65
CA GLU A 32 -9.32 7.98 7.66
C GLU A 32 -9.64 6.96 8.77
N ARG A 33 -9.90 5.71 8.38
CA ARG A 33 -10.13 4.62 9.33
C ARG A 33 -8.88 4.28 10.13
N ALA A 34 -7.70 4.36 9.52
CA ALA A 34 -6.40 4.20 10.20
C ALA A 34 -6.21 5.25 11.30
N ALA A 35 -6.49 6.52 11.01
CA ALA A 35 -6.40 7.61 11.98
C ALA A 35 -7.32 7.42 13.19
N ARG A 36 -8.39 6.62 13.04
CA ARG A 36 -9.35 6.27 14.09
C ARG A 36 -9.07 4.91 14.75
N TYR A 37 -7.96 4.23 14.39
CA TYR A 37 -7.61 2.88 14.86
C TYR A 37 -8.70 1.84 14.55
N MET A 38 -9.39 1.98 13.41
CA MET A 38 -10.50 1.13 12.97
C MET A 38 -10.11 0.11 11.90
N LEU A 39 -8.82 -0.09 11.64
CA LEU A 39 -8.34 -1.10 10.71
C LEU A 39 -8.20 -2.46 11.38
N ASN A 40 -8.62 -3.50 10.67
CA ASN A 40 -8.27 -4.86 11.02
C ASN A 40 -6.80 -5.16 10.63
N ALA A 41 -6.30 -6.35 10.98
CA ALA A 41 -4.91 -6.72 10.72
C ALA A 41 -4.55 -6.77 9.22
N GLU A 42 -5.48 -7.20 8.36
CA GLU A 42 -5.27 -7.27 6.92
C GLU A 42 -5.22 -5.87 6.30
N GLU A 43 -6.12 -4.99 6.73
CA GLU A 43 -6.17 -3.59 6.28
C GLU A 43 -4.96 -2.79 6.77
N LEU A 44 -4.47 -3.07 7.98
CA LEU A 44 -3.25 -2.45 8.49
C LEU A 44 -2.01 -2.90 7.71
N ALA A 45 -1.95 -4.19 7.35
CA ALA A 45 -0.88 -4.71 6.50
C ALA A 45 -0.92 -4.08 5.10
N ALA A 46 -2.12 -3.95 4.51
CA ALA A 46 -2.31 -3.27 3.24
C ALA A 46 -1.89 -1.79 3.31
N LEU A 47 -2.27 -1.06 4.37
CA LEU A 47 -1.84 0.33 4.55
C LEU A 47 -0.32 0.46 4.68
N THR A 48 0.31 -0.46 5.41
CA THR A 48 1.79 -0.47 5.54
C THR A 48 2.45 -0.67 4.19
N GLU A 49 1.95 -1.60 3.37
CA GLU A 49 2.46 -1.83 2.01
C GLU A 49 2.25 -0.60 1.12
N LEU A 50 1.11 0.10 1.24
CA LEU A 50 0.86 1.36 0.51
C LEU A 50 1.85 2.45 0.92
N ASP A 51 2.10 2.64 2.22
CA ASP A 51 3.05 3.65 2.70
C ASP A 51 4.49 3.34 2.26
N GLU A 52 4.87 2.06 2.17
CA GLU A 52 6.16 1.63 1.59
C GLU A 52 6.25 1.93 0.10
N LEU A 53 5.17 1.71 -0.66
CA LEU A 53 5.10 2.02 -2.09
C LEU A 53 5.13 3.52 -2.35
N ASP A 54 4.41 4.33 -1.58
CA ASP A 54 4.44 5.80 -1.65
C ASP A 54 5.87 6.32 -1.38
N PHE A 55 6.55 5.77 -0.36
CA PHE A 55 7.94 6.09 -0.07
C PHE A 55 8.88 5.76 -1.25
N LEU A 56 8.70 4.61 -1.89
CA LEU A 56 9.49 4.21 -3.07
C LEU A 56 9.21 5.10 -4.29
N LEU A 57 7.97 5.57 -4.44
CA LEU A 57 7.54 6.46 -5.51
C LEU A 57 7.89 7.94 -5.26
N SER A 58 8.29 8.30 -4.03
CA SER A 58 8.44 9.69 -3.58
C SER A 58 7.14 10.50 -3.72
N GLU A 59 5.99 9.82 -3.58
CA GLU A 59 4.65 10.39 -3.61
C GLU A 59 4.12 10.64 -2.18
#